data_AF-A0A833WLR1-F1
#
_entry.id   AF-A0A833WLR1-F1
#
_cell.length_a   1.000
_cell.length_b   1.000
_cell.length_c   1.000
_cell.angle_alpha   90.00
_cell.angle_beta   90.00
_cell.angle_gamma   90.00
#
_symmetry.space_group_name_H-M   'P 1'
#
loop_
_entity.id
_entity.type
_entity.pdbx_description
1 polymer ?
#
loop_
_entity_poly.entity_id
_entity_poly.type
_entity_poly.pdbx_seq_one_letter_code
_entity_poly.pdbx_strand_id
1 'polypeptide(L)'
;METSLRFGADSKALRIHAKEKLPIDSKTYLQIHGELDTKFGAPTYFSAVMRHFYPNLSASLGVGLQYTKREKLRYSVRGKKSFPVTTNGLLSFNIKGRCDVDNEFKEVGALFGL
;
A
#
# COMPACT_ATOMS: atom_id res chain seq x y z
N MET A 1 -4.98 13.84 4.41
CA MET A 1 -5.12 12.73 5.37
C MET A 1 -6.45 12.03 5.10
N GLU A 2 -6.46 10.70 4.99
CA GLU A 2 -7.66 9.87 4.82
C GLU A 2 -7.89 9.08 6.12
N THR A 3 -9.07 9.23 6.73
CA THR A 3 -9.45 8.47 7.93
C THR A 3 -10.80 7.78 7.72
N SER A 4 -10.94 6.55 8.21
CA SER A 4 -12.21 5.84 8.16
C SER A 4 -12.43 5.00 9.41
N LEU A 5 -13.69 4.92 9.83
CA LEU A 5 -14.13 4.02 10.88
C LEU A 5 -14.78 2.79 10.23
N ARG A 6 -14.37 1.60 10.66
CA ARG A 6 -14.91 0.34 10.14
C ARG A 6 -15.36 -0.53 11.31
N PHE A 7 -16.63 -0.89 11.33
CA PHE A 7 -17.15 -1.86 12.28
C PHE A 7 -17.02 -3.26 11.68
N GLY A 8 -16.14 -4.08 12.25
CA GLY A 8 -15.95 -5.44 11.77
C GLY A 8 -17.02 -6.36 12.36
N ALA A 9 -17.92 -6.88 11.51
CA ALA A 9 -18.99 -7.80 11.92
C ALA A 9 -18.45 -8.99 12.74
N ASP A 10 -17.33 -9.56 12.32
CA ASP A 10 -16.70 -10.70 12.99
C ASP A 10 -16.03 -10.33 14.32
N SER A 11 -15.43 -9.14 14.39
CA SER A 11 -14.69 -8.69 15.57
C SER A 11 -15.58 -8.08 16.66
N LYS A 12 -16.81 -7.68 16.30
CA LYS A 12 -17.71 -6.83 17.10
C LYS A 12 -17.00 -5.62 17.69
N ALA A 13 -16.08 -5.06 16.91
CA ALA A 13 -15.19 -3.98 17.32
C ALA A 13 -15.16 -2.90 16.25
N LEU A 14 -15.03 -1.66 16.72
CA LEU A 14 -14.75 -0.53 15.85
C LEU A 14 -13.25 -0.49 15.57
N ARG A 15 -12.88 -0.25 14.31
CA ARG A 15 -11.50 -0.08 13.89
C ARG A 15 -11.32 1.30 13.27
N ILE A 16 -10.27 1.97 13.72
CA ILE A 16 -9.88 3.27 13.20
C ILE A 16 -8.77 3.03 12.20
N HIS A 17 -9.03 3.38 10.94
CA HIS A 17 -8.03 3.35 9.87
C HIS A 17 -7.61 4.77 9.56
N ALA A 18 -6.29 5.01 9.53
CA ALA A 18 -5.71 6.28 9.17
C ALA A 18 -4.63 6.07 8.10
N LYS A 19 -4.73 6.82 7.01
CA LYS A 19 -3.79 6.75 5.90
C LYS A 19 -3.37 8.15 5.50
N GLU A 20 -2.07 8.33 5.38
CA GLU A 20 -1.47 9.62 5.05
C GLU A 20 -0.42 9.45 3.94
N LYS A 21 -0.27 10.49 3.13
CA LYS A 21 0.75 10.57 2.09
C LYS A 21 1.57 11.82 2.40
N LEU A 22 2.80 11.61 2.86
CA LEU A 22 3.74 12.67 3.15
C LEU A 22 4.64 12.89 1.93
N PRO A 23 4.66 14.08 1.32
CA PRO A 23 5.56 14.35 0.21
C PRO A 23 7.01 14.34 0.73
N ILE A 24 7.89 13.59 0.05
CA ILE A 24 9.34 13.61 0.29
C ILE A 24 10.00 14.54 -0.73
N ASP A 25 9.55 14.46 -1.98
CA ASP A 25 9.92 15.35 -3.06
C ASP A 25 8.77 15.47 -4.09
N SER A 26 9.00 16.14 -5.22
CA SER A 26 8.00 16.36 -6.28
C SER A 26 7.40 15.08 -6.90
N LYS A 27 8.09 13.95 -6.82
CA LYS A 27 7.76 12.66 -7.45
C LYS A 27 7.74 11.51 -6.44
N THR A 28 8.15 11.74 -5.20
CA THR A 28 8.20 10.73 -4.15
C THR A 28 7.30 11.10 -2.99
N TYR A 29 6.46 10.15 -2.54
CA TYR A 29 5.75 10.28 -1.27
C TYR A 29 5.93 9.05 -0.39
N LEU A 30 5.94 9.27 0.92
CA LEU A 30 5.83 8.23 1.93
C LEU A 30 4.36 8.05 2.29
N GLN A 31 3.81 6.88 1.99
CA GLN A 31 2.46 6.50 2.37
C GLN A 31 2.49 5.72 3.67
N ILE A 32 1.90 6.30 4.72
CA ILE A 32 1.76 5.68 6.03
C ILE A 32 0.31 5.22 6.19
N HIS A 33 0.10 4.02 6.73
CA HIS A 33 -1.22 3.47 7.02
C HIS A 33 -1.19 2.77 8.37
N GLY A 34 -2.09 3.16 9.27
CA GLY A 34 -2.27 2.52 10.57
C GLY A 34 -3.72 2.06 10.78
N GLU A 35 -3.88 0.99 11.54
CA GLU A 35 -5.15 0.49 12.04
C GLU A 35 -5.07 0.34 13.56
N LEU A 36 -6.07 0.87 14.27
CA LEU A 36 -6.26 0.70 15.70
C LEU A 36 -7.57 -0.05 15.95
N ASP A 37 -7.52 -1.15 16.70
CA ASP A 37 -8.73 -1.86 17.14
C ASP A 37 -9.15 -1.35 18.52
N THR A 38 -10.35 -0.75 18.59
CA THR A 38 -10.84 -0.12 19.82
C THR A 38 -11.21 -1.14 20.89
N LYS A 39 -11.41 -2.41 20.56
CA LYS A 39 -11.72 -3.46 21.54
C LYS A 39 -10.54 -3.73 22.48
N PHE A 40 -9.32 -3.62 21.95
CA PHE A 40 -8.09 -3.85 22.71
C PHE A 40 -7.32 -2.55 22.98
N GLY A 41 -7.75 -1.42 22.41
CA GLY A 41 -7.03 -0.14 22.51
C GLY A 41 -5.62 -0.19 21.92
N ALA A 42 -5.37 -1.07 20.95
CA ALA A 42 -4.03 -1.37 20.47
C ALA A 42 -3.96 -1.38 18.93
N PRO A 43 -2.81 -0.98 18.34
CA PRO A 43 -2.61 -1.08 16.89
C PRO A 43 -2.66 -2.53 16.41
N THR A 44 -3.41 -2.78 15.35
CA THR A 44 -3.51 -4.11 14.71
C THR A 44 -2.70 -4.19 13.43
N TYR A 45 -2.50 -3.06 12.75
CA TYR A 45 -1.77 -2.97 11.49
C TYR A 45 -1.03 -1.64 11.39
N PHE A 46 0.18 -1.69 10.84
CA PHE A 46 0.94 -0.52 10.45
C PHE A 46 1.67 -0.80 9.13
N SER A 47 1.77 0.18 8.25
CA SER A 47 2.51 0.07 7.00
C SER A 47 3.07 1.42 6.58
N ALA A 48 4.30 1.39 6.07
CA ALA A 48 4.97 2.54 5.50
C ALA A 48 5.53 2.16 4.13
N VAL A 49 5.09 2.84 3.07
CA VAL A 49 5.48 2.56 1.69
C VAL A 49 5.99 3.84 1.04
N MET A 50 7.27 3.87 0.71
CA MET A 50 7.85 4.92 -0.12
C MET A 50 7.47 4.64 -1.57
N ARG A 51 6.88 5.62 -2.25
CA ARG A 51 6.48 5.51 -3.65
C ARG A 51 7.07 6.63 -4.48
N HIS A 52 7.72 6.23 -5.57
CA HIS A 52 8.27 7.13 -6.57
C HIS A 52 7.49 7.00 -7.88
N PHE A 53 7.16 8.13 -8.49
CA PHE A 53 6.51 8.21 -9.80
C PHE A 53 7.55 8.61 -10.85
N TYR A 54 7.51 7.91 -11.98
CA TYR A 54 8.30 8.19 -13.17
C TYR A 54 7.34 8.69 -14.27
N PRO A 55 7.06 10.01 -14.34
CA PRO A 55 6.08 10.55 -15.29
C PRO A 55 6.41 10.22 -16.74
N ASN A 56 7.69 10.33 -17.11
CA ASN A 56 8.17 10.05 -18.48
C ASN A 56 7.95 8.59 -18.92
N LEU A 57 7.81 7.67 -17.95
CA LEU A 57 7.58 6.25 -18.20
C LEU A 57 6.15 5.81 -17.90
N SER A 58 5.29 6.75 -17.47
CA SER A 58 3.94 6.46 -16.95
C SER A 58 3.93 5.32 -15.92
N ALA A 59 4.96 5.29 -15.08
CA ALA A 59 5.22 4.20 -14.15
C ALA A 59 5.37 4.69 -12.71
N SER A 60 5.17 3.79 -11.75
CA SER A 60 5.47 4.04 -10.34
C SER A 60 6.06 2.80 -9.70
N LEU A 61 7.06 3.00 -8.86
CA LEU A 61 7.64 1.96 -8.01
C LEU A 61 7.38 2.31 -6.55
N GLY A 62 7.04 1.32 -5.75
CA GLY A 62 6.88 1.46 -4.31
C GLY A 62 7.64 0.37 -3.59
N VAL A 63 8.32 0.75 -2.51
CA VAL A 63 8.96 -0.18 -1.59
C VAL A 63 8.52 0.19 -0.18
N GLY A 64 8.14 -0.79 0.61
CA GLY A 64 7.61 -0.52 1.93
C GLY A 64 7.65 -1.69 2.86
N LEU A 65 7.33 -1.39 4.10
CA LEU A 65 7.23 -2.33 5.19
C LEU A 65 5.81 -2.37 5.73
N GLN A 66 5.42 -3.53 6.23
CA GLN A 66 4.13 -3.78 6.84
C GLN A 66 4.33 -4.60 8.11
N TYR A 67 3.62 -4.23 9.17
CA TYR A 67 3.57 -4.92 10.44
C TYR A 67 2.11 -5.22 10.77
N THR A 68 1.84 -6.47 11.16
CA THR A 68 0.49 -6.91 11.56
C THR A 68 0.59 -7.60 12.91
N LYS A 69 -0.38 -7.42 13.81
CA LYS A 69 -0.34 -8.05 15.15
C LYS A 69 -0.19 -9.59 15.13
N ARG A 70 -0.68 -10.26 14.07
CA ARG A 70 -0.63 -11.73 13.92
C ARG A 70 0.62 -12.25 13.21
N GLU A 71 1.34 -11.39 12.48
CA GLU A 71 2.44 -11.80 11.59
C GLU A 71 3.61 -10.85 11.71
N LYS A 72 4.82 -11.43 11.67
CA LYS A 72 6.08 -10.69 11.71
C LYS A 72 6.14 -9.65 10.57
N LEU A 73 7.03 -8.67 10.75
CA LEU A 73 7.35 -7.63 9.77
C LEU A 73 7.48 -8.24 8.35
N ARG A 74 6.95 -7.51 7.37
CA ARG A 74 6.96 -7.87 5.95
C ARG A 74 7.51 -6.72 5.14
N TYR A 75 8.19 -7.05 4.07
CA TYR A 75 8.62 -6.10 3.05
C TYR A 75 7.78 -6.29 1.80
N SER A 76 7.50 -5.19 1.13
CA SER A 76 6.63 -5.14 -0.03
C SER A 76 7.29 -4.32 -1.13
N VAL A 77 7.25 -4.85 -2.34
CA VAL A 77 7.63 -4.14 -3.56
C VAL A 77 6.40 -4.08 -4.46
N ARG A 78 6.09 -2.89 -4.97
CA ARG A 78 4.94 -2.64 -5.84
C ARG A 78 5.38 -1.91 -7.11
N GLY A 79 5.09 -2.50 -8.25
CA GLY A 79 5.22 -1.87 -9.55
C GLY A 79 3.86 -1.50 -10.13
N LYS A 80 3.78 -0.37 -10.82
CA LYS A 80 2.67 -0.06 -11.73
C LYS A 80 3.23 0.61 -12.97
N LYS A 81 2.73 0.23 -14.15
CA LYS A 81 2.99 0.91 -15.41
C LYS A 81 1.69 1.08 -16.19
N SER A 82 1.49 2.28 -16.71
CA SER A 82 0.35 2.62 -17.55
C SER A 82 0.80 2.77 -19.00
N PHE A 83 0.10 2.13 -19.92
CA PHE A 83 0.31 2.22 -21.35
C PHE A 83 -0.89 2.95 -21.97
N PRO A 84 -0.68 4.10 -22.64
CA PRO A 84 -1.76 4.75 -23.35
C PRO A 84 -2.19 3.87 -24.54
N VAL A 85 -3.49 3.62 -24.66
CA VAL A 85 -4.07 2.90 -25.79
C VAL A 85 -4.49 3.87 -26.88
N THR A 86 -4.88 5.10 -26.50
CA THR A 86 -5.26 6.18 -27.40
C THR A 86 -4.30 7.37 -27.28
N THR A 87 -4.12 8.11 -28.37
CA THR A 87 -3.23 9.30 -28.42
C THR A 87 -3.71 10.45 -27.53
N ASN A 88 -5.01 10.50 -27.21
CA ASN A 88 -5.58 11.47 -26.27
C ASN A 88 -5.46 11.06 -24.80
N GLY A 89 -4.91 9.87 -24.49
CA GLY A 89 -4.67 9.39 -23.12
C GLY A 89 -5.92 9.04 -22.31
N LEU A 90 -7.11 9.09 -22.90
CA LEU A 90 -8.37 8.78 -22.21
C LEU A 90 -8.51 7.27 -21.90
N LEU A 91 -7.90 6.42 -22.73
CA LEU A 91 -7.85 4.98 -22.52
C LEU A 91 -6.42 4.55 -22.22
N SER A 92 -6.22 3.87 -21.09
CA SER A 92 -4.92 3.32 -20.70
C SER A 92 -5.02 1.92 -20.10
N PHE A 93 -4.04 1.10 -20.42
CA PHE A 93 -3.86 -0.25 -19.90
C PHE A 93 -2.86 -0.25 -18.74
N ASN A 94 -3.18 -0.85 -17.60
CA ASN A 94 -2.48 -0.59 -16.33
C ASN A 94 -1.91 -1.86 -15.69
N ILE A 95 -0.73 -2.27 -16.11
CA ILE A 95 -0.03 -3.40 -15.49
C ILE A 95 0.39 -3.03 -14.06
N LYS A 96 0.03 -3.87 -13.10
CA LYS A 96 0.37 -3.75 -11.68
C LYS A 96 0.95 -5.06 -11.18
N GLY A 97 2.00 -4.95 -10.38
CA GLY A 97 2.60 -6.08 -9.67
C GLY A 97 2.84 -5.70 -8.21
N ARG A 98 2.66 -6.66 -7.32
CA ARG A 98 3.08 -6.58 -5.92
C ARG A 98 3.76 -7.89 -5.55
N CYS A 99 4.88 -7.81 -4.85
CA CYS A 99 5.53 -8.93 -4.21
C CYS A 99 5.74 -8.59 -2.73
N ASP A 100 5.35 -9.50 -1.85
CA ASP A 100 5.53 -9.38 -0.41
C ASP A 100 6.46 -10.51 0.07
N VAL A 101 7.48 -10.14 0.84
CA VAL A 101 8.43 -11.06 1.46
C VAL A 101 8.40 -10.92 2.98
N ASP A 102 8.71 -12.00 3.69
CA ASP A 102 8.81 -11.99 5.15
C ASP A 102 10.16 -11.45 5.65
N ASN A 103 10.37 -11.54 6.95
CA ASN A 103 11.61 -11.15 7.62
C ASN A 103 12.83 -11.99 7.26
N GLU A 104 12.64 -13.18 6.68
CA GLU A 104 13.72 -14.05 6.18
C GLU A 104 13.91 -13.86 4.67
N PHE A 105 13.26 -12.84 4.09
CA PHE A 105 13.25 -12.54 2.65
C PHE A 105 12.69 -13.68 1.79
N LYS A 106 11.83 -14.53 2.37
CA LYS A 106 11.09 -15.54 1.63
C LYS A 106 9.81 -14.94 1.08
N GLU A 107 9.48 -15.28 -0.16
CA GLU A 107 8.23 -14.84 -0.78
C GLU A 107 7.03 -15.40 -0.03
N VAL A 108 6.13 -14.49 0.37
CA VAL A 108 4.87 -14.82 1.06
C VAL A 108 3.69 -14.67 0.12
N GLY A 109 3.82 -13.83 -0.90
CA GLY A 109 2.83 -13.73 -1.96
C GLY A 109 3.20 -12.74 -3.04
N ALA A 110 2.75 -13.03 -4.25
CA ALA A 110 2.80 -12.13 -5.38
C ALA A 110 1.40 -11.94 -5.98
N LEU A 111 1.09 -10.71 -6.37
CA LEU A 111 -0.15 -10.37 -7.05
C LEU A 111 0.17 -9.60 -8.32
N PHE A 112 -0.27 -10.12 -9.46
CA PHE A 112 -0.15 -9.47 -10.76
C PHE A 112 -1.54 -9.16 -11.29
N GLY A 113 -1.70 -7.96 -11.86
CA GLY A 113 -2.96 -7.50 -12.43
C GLY A 113 -2.72 -6.61 -13.65
N LEU A 114 -3.72 -6.58 -14.53
CA LEU A 114 -3.75 -5.74 -15.74
C LEU A 114 -4.64 -4.50 -15.57
#